data_AF-A0A0V0GFK8-F1
#
_entry.id   AF-A0A0V0GFK8-F1
#
_cell.length_a   1.000
_cell.length_b   1.000
_cell.length_c   1.000
_cell.angle_alpha   90.00
_cell.angle_beta   90.00
_cell.angle_gamma   90.00
#
_symmetry.space_group_name_H-M   'P 1'
#
loop_
_entity.id
_entity.type
_entity.pdbx_description
1 polymer ?
#
loop_
_entity_poly.entity_id
_entity_poly.type
_entity_poly.pdbx_seq_one_letter_code
_entity_poly.pdbx_strand_id
1 'polypeptide(L)' 'GEWVAEWQVRDATKEDYQKYANAQLEVFGRATFGWAYWTLKNVNNHWSMEWMIKNGYIKL' A
#
# COMPACT_ATOMS: atom_id res chain seq x y z
N GLY A 1 -4.89 -12.35 -2.75
CA GLY A 1 -4.24 -11.52 -3.78
C GLY A 1 -3.04 -10.80 -3.20
N GLU A 2 -2.07 -10.44 -4.01
CA GLU A 2 -0.90 -9.65 -3.58
C GLU A 2 -1.02 -8.21 -4.09
N TRP A 3 -0.62 -7.24 -3.28
CA TRP A 3 -0.69 -5.82 -3.64
C TRP A 3 0.40 -4.97 -3.00
N VAL A 4 0.66 -3.79 -3.57
CA VAL A 4 1.64 -2.83 -3.09
C VAL A 4 1.16 -1.41 -3.39
N ALA A 5 1.46 -0.45 -2.51
CA ALA A 5 1.06 0.93 -2.71
C ALA A 5 2.01 1.72 -3.63
N GLU A 6 3.05 1.09 -4.17
CA GLU A 6 3.92 1.69 -5.19
C GLU A 6 3.40 1.34 -6.61
N TRP A 7 3.37 2.33 -7.50
CA TRP A 7 2.92 2.15 -8.89
C TRP A 7 3.75 2.93 -9.94
N GLN A 8 4.98 3.32 -9.58
CA GLN A 8 5.99 3.93 -10.46
C GLN A 8 5.61 5.28 -11.06
N VAL A 9 4.63 5.99 -10.48
CA VAL A 9 4.34 7.38 -10.86
C VAL A 9 5.33 8.31 -10.18
N ARG A 10 5.95 9.15 -11.00
CA ARG A 10 6.89 10.18 -10.56
C ARG A 10 6.12 11.32 -9.90
N ASP A 11 6.70 11.88 -8.83
CA ASP A 11 6.17 13.06 -8.13
C ASP A 11 4.77 12.89 -7.52
N ALA A 12 4.35 11.64 -7.27
CA ALA A 12 3.11 11.35 -6.56
C ALA A 12 3.16 11.91 -5.13
N THR A 13 2.10 12.60 -4.73
CA THR A 13 1.99 13.17 -3.39
C THR A 13 1.62 12.09 -2.37
N LYS A 14 1.83 12.37 -1.08
CA LYS A 14 1.36 11.48 -0.01
C LYS A 14 -0.14 11.18 -0.11
N GLU A 15 -0.94 12.16 -0.51
CA GLU A 15 -2.39 11.98 -0.68
C GLU A 15 -2.71 11.02 -1.84
N ASP A 16 -1.93 11.07 -2.93
CA ASP A 16 -2.09 10.12 -4.03
C ASP A 16 -1.84 8.70 -3.55
N TYR A 17 -0.76 8.48 -2.77
CA TYR A 17 -0.46 7.17 -2.19
C TYR A 17 -1.56 6.67 -1.25
N GLN A 18 -2.13 7.55 -0.44
CA GLN A 18 -3.24 7.23 0.45
C GLN A 18 -4.49 6.84 -0.34
N LYS A 19 -4.85 7.60 -1.38
CA LYS A 19 -5.99 7.30 -2.26
C LYS A 19 -5.82 5.95 -2.94
N TYR A 20 -4.64 5.69 -3.50
CA TYR A 20 -4.36 4.45 -4.19
C TYR A 20 -4.37 3.24 -3.25
N ALA A 21 -3.74 3.35 -2.07
CA ALA A 21 -3.76 2.29 -1.07
C ALA A 21 -5.18 2.01 -0.56
N ASN A 22 -5.99 3.04 -0.33
CA ASN A 22 -7.39 2.87 0.07
C ASN A 22 -8.19 2.14 -1.01
N ALA A 23 -8.03 2.51 -2.29
CA ALA A 23 -8.71 1.83 -3.38
C ALA A 23 -8.32 0.34 -3.45
N GLN A 24 -7.04 0.01 -3.26
CA GLN A 24 -6.59 -1.39 -3.19
C GLN A 24 -7.20 -2.12 -1.99
N LEU A 25 -7.22 -1.50 -0.81
CA LEU A 25 -7.84 -2.08 0.38
C LEU A 25 -9.35 -2.33 0.20
N GLU A 26 -10.07 -1.45 -0.47
CA GLU A 26 -11.50 -1.66 -0.76
C GLU A 26 -11.74 -2.86 -1.67
N VAL A 27 -10.84 -3.11 -2.64
CA VAL A 27 -10.93 -4.25 -3.55
C VAL A 27 -10.50 -5.54 -2.85
N PHE A 28 -9.32 -5.55 -2.23
CA PHE A 28 -8.77 -6.72 -1.57
C PHE A 28 -9.50 -7.07 -0.28
N GLY A 29 -10.08 -6.09 0.42
CA GLY A 29 -10.91 -6.31 1.61
C GLY A 29 -12.20 -7.10 1.32
N ARG A 30 -12.63 -7.17 0.06
CA ARG A 30 -13.76 -8.02 -0.39
C ARG A 30 -13.31 -9.45 -0.73
N ALA A 31 -12.01 -9.73 -0.78
CA ALA A 31 -11.50 -11.05 -1.13
C ALA A 31 -11.67 -12.03 0.04
N THR A 32 -12.26 -13.20 -0.23
CA THR A 32 -12.56 -14.23 0.79
C THR A 32 -11.36 -15.11 1.13
N PHE A 33 -10.42 -15.28 0.20
CA PHE A 33 -9.16 -16.01 0.41
C PHE A 33 -8.05 -15.14 1.02
N GLY A 34 -8.36 -13.90 1.39
CA GLY A 34 -7.40 -12.96 1.97
C GLY A 34 -6.46 -12.30 0.94
N TRP A 35 -5.54 -11.49 1.48
CA TRP A 35 -4.58 -10.72 0.70
C TRP A 35 -3.27 -10.54 1.47
N ALA A 36 -2.22 -10.19 0.74
CA ALA A 36 -0.90 -9.90 1.30
C ALA A 36 -0.34 -8.60 0.69
N TYR A 37 0.31 -7.79 1.52
CA TYR A 37 1.07 -6.62 1.05
C TYR A 37 2.50 -7.05 0.70
N TRP A 38 2.98 -6.63 -0.47
CA TRP A 38 4.36 -6.81 -0.89
C TRP A 38 5.16 -5.52 -0.68
N THR A 39 6.11 -5.43 0.25
CA THR A 39 6.58 -6.41 1.24
C THR A 39 6.45 -5.86 2.66
N LEU A 40 6.69 -6.71 3.67
CA LEU A 40 6.71 -6.25 5.07
C LEU A 40 7.79 -5.17 5.31
N LYS A 41 9.00 -5.37 4.76
CA LYS A 41 10.15 -4.46 4.84
C LYS A 41 10.87 -4.38 3.50
N ASN A 42 11.27 -3.17 3.12
CA ASN A 42 12.05 -2.90 1.91
C ASN A 42 12.95 -1.67 2.12
N VAL A 43 14.06 -1.60 1.38
CA VAL A 43 14.93 -0.40 1.36
C VAL A 43 14.24 0.79 0.69
N ASN A 44 13.26 0.54 -0.19
CA ASN A 44 12.41 1.55 -0.80
C ASN A 44 11.15 1.75 0.05
N ASN A 45 10.96 2.96 0.55
CA ASN A 45 9.93 3.29 1.55
C ASN A 45 8.50 2.88 1.15
N HIS A 46 8.06 3.16 -0.08
CA HIS A 46 6.69 2.83 -0.53
C HIS A 46 6.46 1.33 -0.77
N TRP A 47 7.54 0.56 -0.90
CA TRP A 47 7.48 -0.90 -0.97
C TRP A 47 7.44 -1.56 0.42
N SER A 48 7.63 -0.79 1.50
CA SER A 48 7.71 -1.29 2.87
C SER A 48 6.40 -1.04 3.63
N MET A 49 5.61 -2.10 3.87
CA MET A 49 4.36 -2.01 4.63
C MET A 49 4.57 -1.37 6.00
N GLU A 50 5.65 -1.77 6.69
CA GLU A 50 5.99 -1.23 8.00
C GLU A 50 6.19 0.29 7.94
N TRP A 51 6.91 0.77 6.92
CA TRP A 51 7.15 2.19 6.74
C TRP A 51 5.85 2.94 6.39
N MET A 52 5.03 2.37 5.51
CA MET A 52 3.76 2.96 5.08
C MET A 52 2.78 3.15 6.24
N ILE A 53 2.68 2.15 7.14
CA ILE A 53 1.83 2.26 8.34
C ILE A 53 2.41 3.30 9.31
N LYS A 54 3.71 3.21 9.63
CA LYS A 54 4.37 4.13 10.58
C LYS A 54 4.30 5.60 10.16
N ASN A 55 4.32 5.87 8.85
CA ASN A 55 4.27 7.24 8.32
C ASN A 55 2.85 7.69 7.92
N GLY A 56 1.83 6.88 8.21
CA GLY A 56 0.42 7.24 7.99
C GLY A 56 0.00 7.29 6.52
N TYR A 57 0.64 6.49 5.66
CA TYR A 57 0.22 6.32 4.26
C TYR A 57 -0.90 5.29 4.11
N ILE A 58 -0.93 4.28 4.99
CA ILE A 58 -1.91 3.21 4.97
C ILE A 58 -2.40 2.96 6.40
N LYS A 59 -3.68 2.67 6.56
CA LYS A 59 -4.28 2.19 7.80
C LYS A 59 -4.95 0.84 7.51
N LEU A 60 -4.49 -0.20 8.22
CA LEU A 60 -5.03 -1.56 8.14
C LEU A 60 -5.90 -1.85 9.36
#